data_AF-A0A453AQH8-F1
#
_entry.id   AF-A0A453AQH8-F1
#
_cell.length_a   1.000
_cell.length_b   1.000
_cell.length_c   1.000
_cell.angle_alpha   90.00
_cell.angle_beta   90.00
_cell.angle_gamma   90.00
#
_symmetry.space_group_name_H-M   'P 1'
#
loop_
_entity.id
_entity.type
_entity.pdbx_description
1 polymer ?
#
loop_
_entity_poly.entity_id
_entity_poly.type
_entity_poly.pdbx_seq_one_letter_code
_entity_poly.pdbx_strand_id
1 'polypeptide(L)'
;EAYPEYNKTHLLSLQLPDRSGDIIITTYGEIDRNNYLDPRTAQIATVDHVKQTCTKLRPAADEELPSAYIEEFRSAIDYEVSKYVGEAYPKGVSAVYCTNGKDLEEPGADFGLAVVISAARRSPRNFCNGSWRSIWTLEFSYAFQLVEIKGKIQVSCFT
;
A
#
# COMPACT_ATOMS: atom_id res chain seq x y z
N GLU A 1 2.15 -6.26 22.08
CA GLU A 1 1.98 -5.02 21.28
C GLU A 1 2.97 -4.82 20.15
N ALA A 2 4.12 -5.50 20.09
CA ALA A 2 5.16 -5.21 19.09
C ALA A 2 4.88 -5.70 17.64
N TYR A 3 4.12 -6.79 17.45
CA TYR A 3 3.98 -7.41 16.12
C TYR A 3 3.26 -6.56 15.07
N PRO A 4 2.12 -5.90 15.37
CA PRO A 4 1.46 -5.04 14.39
C PRO A 4 2.33 -3.87 13.92
N GLU A 5 2.95 -3.16 14.87
CA GLU A 5 3.83 -2.04 14.56
C GLU A 5 5.07 -2.47 13.77
N TYR A 6 5.64 -3.63 14.10
CA TYR A 6 6.74 -4.20 13.33
C TYR A 6 6.33 -4.50 11.89
N ASN A 7 5.19 -5.16 11.68
CA ASN A 7 4.70 -5.52 10.34
C ASN A 7 4.42 -4.27 9.49
N LYS A 8 3.82 -3.24 10.09
CA LYS A 8 3.57 -1.94 9.45
C LYS A 8 4.87 -1.21 9.09
N THR A 9 5.78 -1.07 10.03
CA THR A 9 7.08 -0.38 9.82
C THR A 9 7.94 -1.07 8.77
N HIS A 10 7.82 -2.39 8.64
CA HIS A 10 8.55 -3.17 7.66
C HIS A 10 7.81 -3.36 6.33
N LEU A 11 6.63 -2.73 6.17
CA LEU A 11 5.78 -2.87 4.98
C LEU A 11 5.67 -4.32 4.54
N LEU A 12 5.37 -5.20 5.50
CA LEU A 12 5.35 -6.64 5.26
C LEU A 12 4.31 -6.96 4.19
N SER A 13 4.72 -7.64 3.13
CA SER A 13 3.79 -8.15 2.13
C SER A 13 3.35 -9.56 2.51
N LEU A 14 2.03 -9.79 2.56
CA LEU A 14 1.43 -11.07 2.91
C LEU A 14 0.54 -11.56 1.78
N GLN A 15 0.63 -12.86 1.46
CA GLN A 15 -0.21 -13.45 0.42
C GLN A 15 -1.68 -13.50 0.86
N LEU A 16 -2.56 -13.07 -0.03
CA LEU A 16 -4.00 -13.13 0.17
C LEU A 16 -4.51 -14.59 0.13
N PRO A 17 -5.51 -14.95 0.96
CA PRO A 17 -6.04 -16.32 1.03
C PRO A 17 -6.57 -16.87 -0.29
N ASP A 18 -7.11 -16.00 -1.14
CA ASP A 18 -7.65 -16.34 -2.47
C ASP A 18 -6.57 -16.38 -3.56
N ARG A 19 -5.31 -16.05 -3.22
CA ARG A 19 -4.15 -15.97 -4.12
C ARG A 19 -4.31 -14.93 -5.24
N SER A 20 -5.16 -13.94 -5.06
CA SER A 20 -5.31 -12.81 -5.99
C SER A 20 -4.06 -11.91 -6.03
N GLY A 21 -3.24 -11.96 -4.98
CA GLY A 21 -1.98 -11.23 -4.88
C GLY A 21 -1.44 -11.22 -3.47
N ASP A 22 -0.61 -10.22 -3.19
CA ASP A 22 -0.07 -9.94 -1.87
C ASP A 22 -0.57 -8.56 -1.40
N ILE A 23 -0.94 -8.45 -0.12
CA ILE A 23 -1.31 -7.20 0.54
C ILE A 23 -0.14 -6.64 1.33
N ILE A 24 0.06 -5.32 1.29
CA ILE A 24 1.08 -4.64 2.09
C ILE A 24 0.48 -4.23 3.43
N ILE A 25 1.09 -4.64 4.53
CA ILE A 25 0.69 -4.20 5.88
C ILE A 25 1.27 -2.81 6.11
N THR A 26 0.40 -1.81 6.11
CA THR A 26 0.77 -0.39 6.21
C THR A 26 -0.30 0.40 6.96
N THR A 27 0.09 1.51 7.56
CA THR A 27 -0.84 2.45 8.22
C THR A 27 -1.81 3.10 7.24
N TYR A 28 -1.43 3.24 5.97
CA TYR A 28 -2.29 3.85 4.94
C TYR A 28 -3.47 2.98 4.53
N GLY A 29 -3.37 1.67 4.73
CA GLY A 29 -4.42 0.70 4.45
C GLY A 29 -5.06 0.15 5.73
N GLU A 30 -4.72 0.66 6.91
CA GLU A 30 -5.22 0.17 8.19
C GLU A 30 -6.67 0.63 8.41
N ILE A 31 -7.61 -0.32 8.42
CA ILE A 31 -9.02 -0.06 8.77
C ILE A 31 -9.19 -0.19 10.27
N ASP A 32 -8.63 -1.25 10.83
CA ASP A 32 -8.47 -1.45 12.26
C ASP A 32 -7.19 -2.24 12.53
N ARG A 33 -6.95 -2.55 13.81
CA ARG A 33 -5.73 -3.22 14.28
C ARG A 33 -5.33 -4.47 13.50
N ASN A 34 -6.28 -5.23 12.96
CA ASN A 34 -6.02 -6.49 12.25
C ASN A 34 -6.56 -6.49 10.82
N ASN A 35 -7.28 -5.46 10.38
CA ASN A 35 -7.93 -5.43 9.08
C ASN A 35 -7.28 -4.38 8.19
N TYR A 36 -6.88 -4.81 6.99
CA TYR A 36 -6.17 -3.98 6.03
C TYR A 36 -6.86 -3.99 4.68
N LEU A 37 -7.02 -2.80 4.10
CA LEU A 37 -7.56 -2.60 2.77
C LEU A 37 -6.51 -2.94 1.70
N ASP A 38 -6.90 -3.76 0.74
CA ASP A 38 -6.28 -3.84 -0.57
C ASP A 38 -7.08 -2.98 -1.56
N PRO A 39 -6.56 -1.78 -1.91
CA PRO A 39 -7.27 -0.85 -2.78
C PRO A 39 -7.38 -1.33 -4.23
N ARG A 40 -6.56 -2.30 -4.67
CA ARG A 40 -6.61 -2.80 -6.04
C ARG A 40 -7.76 -3.78 -6.25
N THR A 41 -8.01 -4.64 -5.28
CA THR A 41 -9.09 -5.63 -5.33
C THR A 41 -10.36 -5.16 -4.62
N ALA A 42 -10.32 -3.99 -3.97
CA ALA A 42 -11.39 -3.48 -3.12
C ALA A 42 -11.81 -4.50 -2.04
N GLN A 43 -10.82 -5.17 -1.45
CA GLN A 43 -11.02 -6.18 -0.42
C GLN A 43 -10.34 -5.78 0.88
N ILE A 44 -10.85 -6.29 1.99
CA ILE A 44 -10.23 -6.14 3.30
C ILE A 44 -9.77 -7.50 3.79
N ALA A 45 -8.47 -7.59 4.07
CA ALA A 45 -7.81 -8.77 4.59
C ALA A 45 -7.65 -8.67 6.11
N THR A 46 -8.09 -9.72 6.81
CA THR A 46 -7.82 -9.87 8.25
C THR A 46 -6.50 -10.59 8.46
N VAL A 47 -5.61 -10.00 9.25
CA VAL A 47 -4.22 -10.44 9.44
C VAL A 47 -4.01 -10.97 10.85
N ASP A 48 -3.44 -12.17 10.96
CA ASP A 48 -2.82 -12.65 12.19
C ASP A 48 -1.39 -12.12 12.24
N HIS A 49 -1.16 -11.07 13.04
CA HIS A 49 0.15 -10.41 13.13
C HIS A 49 1.25 -11.30 13.71
N VAL A 50 0.90 -12.29 14.54
CA VAL A 50 1.86 -13.19 15.17
C VAL A 50 2.32 -14.24 14.17
N LYS A 51 1.36 -14.81 13.43
CA LYS A 51 1.68 -15.80 12.37
C LYS A 51 2.14 -15.15 11.08
N GLN A 52 1.92 -13.85 10.92
CA GLN A 52 2.17 -13.11 9.68
C GLN A 52 1.44 -13.75 8.49
N THR A 53 0.14 -14.00 8.65
CA THR A 53 -0.71 -14.60 7.60
C THR A 53 -2.05 -13.90 7.51
N CYS A 54 -2.56 -13.76 6.28
CA CYS A 54 -3.94 -13.37 6.06
C CYS A 54 -4.86 -14.56 6.32
N THR A 55 -5.92 -14.34 7.10
CA THR A 55 -6.83 -15.39 7.59
C THR A 55 -8.20 -15.33 6.96
N LYS A 56 -8.68 -14.12 6.66
CA LYS A 56 -9.99 -13.87 6.06
C LYS A 56 -9.90 -12.75 5.05
N LEU A 57 -10.83 -12.78 4.11
CA LEU A 57 -11.07 -11.74 3.12
C LEU A 57 -12.56 -11.40 3.13
N ARG A 58 -12.87 -10.11 3.03
CA ARG A 58 -14.21 -9.62 2.76
C ARG A 58 -14.15 -8.50 1.72
N PRO A 59 -15.22 -8.24 0.97
CA PRO A 59 -15.34 -7.01 0.20
C PRO A 59 -15.26 -5.77 1.13
N ALA A 60 -14.67 -4.69 0.63
CA ALA A 60 -14.74 -3.38 1.28
C ALA A 60 -16.15 -2.82 1.18
N ALA A 61 -16.60 -2.10 2.21
CA ALA A 61 -17.82 -1.32 2.15
C ALA A 61 -17.57 0.00 1.40
N ASP A 62 -18.62 0.61 0.85
CA ASP A 62 -18.51 1.86 0.08
C ASP A 62 -17.87 2.99 0.91
N GLU A 63 -18.14 3.05 2.22
CA GLU A 63 -17.55 4.03 3.15
C GLU A 63 -16.03 3.85 3.37
N GLU A 64 -15.50 2.65 3.12
CA GLU A 64 -14.09 2.29 3.28
C GLU A 64 -13.29 2.56 1.99
N LEU A 65 -13.98 2.82 0.88
CA LEU A 65 -13.40 3.10 -0.43
C LEU A 65 -13.42 4.60 -0.73
N PRO A 66 -12.51 5.08 -1.60
CA PRO A 66 -12.60 6.44 -2.13
C PRO A 66 -13.80 6.58 -3.07
N SER A 67 -14.25 7.83 -3.25
CA SER A 67 -15.24 8.19 -4.28
C SER A 67 -14.77 7.77 -5.68
N ALA A 68 -15.71 7.63 -6.61
CA ALA A 68 -15.40 7.29 -7.99
C ALA A 68 -14.42 8.30 -8.64
N TYR A 69 -14.55 9.59 -8.30
CA TYR A 69 -13.66 10.65 -8.79
C TYR A 69 -12.21 10.41 -8.35
N ILE A 70 -11.98 10.12 -7.07
CA ILE A 70 -10.63 9.86 -6.53
C ILE A 70 -10.08 8.51 -7.00
N GLU A 71 -10.97 7.52 -7.18
CA GLU A 71 -10.59 6.19 -7.67
C GLU A 71 -10.01 6.22 -9.10
N GLU A 72 -10.45 7.14 -9.96
CA GLU A 72 -9.85 7.34 -11.29
C GLU A 72 -8.37 7.73 -11.18
N PHE A 73 -8.02 8.66 -10.29
CA PHE A 73 -6.61 9.06 -10.08
C PHE A 73 -5.81 7.93 -9.43
N ARG A 74 -6.38 7.29 -8.40
CA ARG A 74 -5.73 6.20 -7.67
C ARG A 74 -5.41 5.02 -8.59
N SER A 75 -6.37 4.58 -9.39
CA SER A 75 -6.22 3.46 -10.32
C SER A 75 -5.23 3.75 -11.45
N ALA A 76 -5.23 4.97 -12.01
CA ALA A 76 -4.27 5.39 -13.02
C ALA A 76 -2.82 5.35 -12.49
N ILE A 77 -2.60 5.87 -11.27
CA ILE A 77 -1.28 5.84 -10.63
C ILE A 77 -0.88 4.41 -10.27
N ASP A 78 -1.81 3.61 -9.73
CA ASP A 78 -1.55 2.21 -9.37
C ASP A 78 -1.11 1.37 -10.58
N TYR A 79 -1.73 1.57 -11.73
CA TYR A 79 -1.39 0.88 -12.97
C TYR A 79 0.05 1.17 -13.42
N GLU A 80 0.46 2.43 -13.44
CA GLU A 80 1.82 2.81 -13.84
C GLU A 80 2.88 2.41 -12.81
N VAL A 81 2.57 2.54 -11.51
CA VAL A 81 3.45 2.07 -10.43
C VAL A 81 3.62 0.55 -10.49
N SER A 82 2.55 -0.21 -10.77
CA SER A 82 2.62 -1.66 -10.87
C SER A 82 3.56 -2.10 -12.00
N LYS A 83 3.57 -1.41 -13.14
CA LYS A 83 4.53 -1.67 -14.22
C LYS A 83 5.96 -1.40 -13.77
N TYR A 84 6.20 -0.21 -13.21
CA TYR A 84 7.51 0.18 -12.70
C TYR A 84 8.05 -0.82 -11.68
N VAL A 85 7.22 -1.26 -10.73
CA VAL A 85 7.63 -2.24 -9.72
C VAL A 85 7.91 -3.61 -10.33
N GLY A 86 7.10 -4.05 -11.30
CA GLY A 86 7.33 -5.30 -12.02
C GLY A 86 8.67 -5.34 -12.76
N GLU A 87 9.12 -4.20 -13.29
CA GLU A 87 10.40 -4.07 -13.99
C GLU A 87 11.59 -3.89 -13.04
N ALA A 88 11.45 -3.02 -12.04
CA ALA A 88 12.56 -2.62 -11.16
C ALA A 88 12.81 -3.59 -10.00
N TYR A 89 11.76 -4.26 -9.49
CA TYR A 89 11.82 -5.09 -8.29
C TYR A 89 11.20 -6.47 -8.55
N PRO A 90 12.00 -7.50 -8.85
CA PRO A 90 11.49 -8.87 -8.96
C PRO A 90 10.80 -9.30 -7.67
N LYS A 91 9.50 -9.63 -7.75
CA LYS A 91 8.60 -9.91 -6.60
C LYS A 91 8.34 -8.71 -5.67
N GLY A 92 8.50 -7.49 -6.17
CA GLY A 92 8.01 -6.30 -5.49
C GLY A 92 6.49 -6.25 -5.50
N VAL A 93 5.93 -5.60 -4.49
CA VAL A 93 4.50 -5.35 -4.34
C VAL A 93 4.31 -3.84 -4.20
N SER A 94 3.26 -3.31 -4.81
CA SER A 94 2.83 -1.92 -4.67
C SER A 94 1.35 -1.83 -4.35
N ALA A 95 0.99 -0.76 -3.63
CA ALA A 95 -0.39 -0.35 -3.41
C ALA A 95 -0.47 1.17 -3.33
N VAL A 96 -1.59 1.73 -3.80
CA VAL A 96 -1.87 3.17 -3.76
C VAL A 96 -3.12 3.42 -2.93
N TYR A 97 -2.98 4.23 -1.89
CA TYR A 97 -4.02 4.53 -0.92
C TYR A 97 -4.45 5.99 -1.01
N CYS A 98 -5.70 6.29 -0.64
CA CYS A 98 -6.14 7.66 -0.41
C CYS A 98 -5.77 8.07 1.02
N THR A 99 -5.14 9.23 1.17
CA THR A 99 -4.74 9.77 2.49
C THR A 99 -5.65 10.88 2.98
N ASN A 100 -6.20 11.67 2.06
CA ASN A 100 -7.12 12.76 2.36
C ASN A 100 -8.06 13.01 1.19
N GLY A 101 -9.25 13.55 1.46
CA GLY A 101 -10.22 13.90 0.43
C GLY A 101 -10.90 12.68 -0.21
N LYS A 102 -11.01 11.55 0.52
CA LYS A 102 -11.59 10.31 -0.03
C LYS A 102 -13.03 10.46 -0.52
N ASP A 103 -13.81 11.35 0.09
CA ASP A 103 -15.25 11.54 -0.19
C ASP A 103 -15.51 12.65 -1.23
N LEU A 104 -14.47 13.13 -1.94
CA LEU A 104 -14.62 14.20 -2.92
C LEU A 104 -15.26 13.67 -4.21
N GLU A 105 -16.46 14.13 -4.53
CA GLU A 105 -17.17 13.73 -5.75
C GLU A 105 -16.90 14.66 -6.94
N GLU A 106 -16.44 15.89 -6.68
CA GLU A 106 -16.21 16.91 -7.71
C GLU A 106 -14.89 17.66 -7.50
N PRO A 107 -14.31 18.26 -8.55
CA PRO A 107 -13.16 19.14 -8.43
C PRO A 107 -13.51 20.36 -7.57
N GLY A 108 -12.68 20.67 -6.58
CA GLY A 108 -12.91 21.84 -5.73
C GLY A 108 -12.19 21.84 -4.39
N ALA A 109 -11.54 20.74 -4.04
CA ALA A 109 -10.77 20.62 -2.81
C ALA A 109 -9.49 19.82 -3.02
N ASP A 110 -8.60 19.94 -2.05
CA ASP A 110 -7.32 19.27 -2.03
C ASP A 110 -7.50 17.79 -1.63
N PHE A 111 -6.78 16.90 -2.29
CA PHE A 111 -6.79 15.47 -1.98
C PHE A 111 -5.38 14.89 -1.96
N GLY A 112 -5.22 13.76 -1.30
CA GLY A 112 -3.93 13.13 -1.10
C GLY A 112 -3.93 11.66 -1.44
N LEU A 113 -2.83 11.19 -2.03
CA LEU A 113 -2.59 9.78 -2.33
C LEU A 113 -1.24 9.35 -1.73
N ALA A 114 -1.15 8.10 -1.27
CA ALA A 114 0.10 7.49 -0.82
C ALA A 114 0.38 6.22 -1.63
N VAL A 115 1.49 6.24 -2.35
CA VAL A 115 2.04 5.08 -3.04
C VAL A 115 3.01 4.38 -2.10
N VAL A 116 2.78 3.10 -1.86
CA VAL A 116 3.60 2.25 -1.01
C VAL A 116 4.18 1.14 -1.87
N ILE A 117 5.51 0.99 -1.84
CA ILE A 117 6.23 -0.07 -2.55
C ILE A 117 7.06 -0.84 -1.52
N SER A 118 6.92 -2.15 -1.54
CA SER A 118 7.68 -3.07 -0.72
C SER A 118 8.28 -4.16 -1.59
N ALA A 119 9.59 -4.36 -1.49
CA ALA A 119 10.28 -5.46 -2.15
C ALA A 119 11.28 -6.08 -1.18
N ALA A 120 11.18 -7.38 -0.99
CA ALA A 120 12.11 -8.10 -0.12
C ALA A 120 12.71 -9.28 -0.88
N ARG A 121 14.04 -9.36 -0.86
CA ARG A 121 14.79 -10.52 -1.34
C ARG A 121 15.38 -11.24 -0.14
N ARG A 122 14.82 -12.41 0.17
CA ARG A 122 15.40 -13.33 1.16
C ARG A 122 16.01 -14.49 0.41
N SER A 123 17.34 -14.60 0.43
CA SER A 123 18.06 -15.76 -0.09
C SER A 123 18.85 -16.41 1.03
N PRO A 124 18.22 -17.28 1.85
CA PRO A 124 18.89 -17.94 2.98
C PRO A 124 20.10 -18.75 2.54
N ARG A 125 20.04 -19.36 1.35
CA ARG A 125 21.16 -20.11 0.75
C ARG A 125 22.39 -19.26 0.45
N ASN A 126 22.20 -17.96 0.20
CA ASN A 126 23.28 -17.04 -0.12
C ASN A 126 23.60 -16.08 1.05
N PHE A 127 23.00 -16.30 2.23
CA PHE A 127 23.08 -15.39 3.38
C PHE A 127 22.75 -13.92 3.07
N CYS A 128 22.04 -13.65 1.97
CA CYS A 128 21.73 -12.29 1.53
C CYS A 128 20.26 -12.00 1.76
N ASN A 129 20.00 -11.10 2.72
CA ASN A 129 18.68 -10.57 2.98
C ASN A 129 18.68 -9.08 2.69
N GLY A 130 17.93 -8.67 1.67
CA GLY A 130 17.72 -7.27 1.31
C GLY A 130 16.25 -6.91 1.39
N SER A 131 15.94 -5.71 1.88
CA SER A 131 14.61 -5.13 1.81
C SER A 131 14.68 -3.71 1.27
N TRP A 132 13.84 -3.43 0.29
CA TRP A 132 13.55 -2.11 -0.24
C TRP A 132 12.13 -1.71 0.18
N ARG A 133 12.01 -0.49 0.70
CA ARG A 133 10.74 0.11 1.10
C ARG A 133 10.72 1.54 0.62
N SER A 134 9.68 1.94 -0.10
CA SER A 134 9.51 3.34 -0.48
C SER A 134 8.06 3.76 -0.35
N ILE A 135 7.86 4.94 0.23
CA ILE A 135 6.56 5.58 0.40
C ILE A 135 6.63 6.93 -0.31
N TRP A 136 5.68 7.19 -1.20
CA TRP A 136 5.54 8.45 -1.91
C TRP A 136 4.17 9.03 -1.59
N THR A 137 4.14 10.22 -1.00
CA THR A 137 2.90 10.95 -0.73
C THR A 137 2.74 12.03 -1.79
N LEU A 138 1.58 12.06 -2.43
CA LEU A 138 1.19 13.04 -3.42
C LEU A 138 0.07 13.89 -2.81
N GLU A 139 0.28 15.20 -2.76
CA GLU A 139 -0.68 16.18 -2.25
C GLU A 139 -1.10 17.07 -3.42
N PHE A 140 -2.36 16.95 -3.85
CA PHE A 140 -2.94 17.72 -4.93
C PHE A 140 -3.62 18.95 -4.35
N SER A 141 -3.09 20.14 -4.64
CA SER A 141 -3.72 21.39 -4.25
C SER A 141 -4.51 21.99 -5.41
N TYR A 142 -5.82 22.06 -5.24
CA TYR A 142 -6.74 22.64 -6.22
C TYR A 142 -6.53 24.15 -6.33
N ALA A 143 -6.37 24.84 -5.19
CA ALA A 143 -6.21 26.29 -5.15
C ALA A 143 -4.97 26.79 -5.89
N PHE A 144 -3.88 26.03 -5.85
CA PHE A 144 -2.60 26.38 -6.47
C PHE A 144 -2.33 25.65 -7.78
N GLN A 145 -3.22 24.73 -8.20
CA GLN A 145 -3.02 23.82 -9.34
C GLN A 145 -1.65 23.14 -9.32
N LEU A 146 -1.23 22.69 -8.14
CA LEU A 146 0.10 22.14 -7.90
C LEU A 146 0.00 20.77 -7.23
N VAL A 147 0.93 19.89 -7.57
CA VAL A 147 1.09 18.58 -6.94
C VAL A 147 2.41 18.57 -6.19
N GLU A 148 2.35 18.45 -4.87
CA GLU A 148 3.55 18.25 -4.04
C GLU A 148 3.80 16.76 -3.87
N ILE A 149 5.04 16.33 -4.10
CA ILE A 149 5.44 14.92 -4.02
C ILE A 149 6.53 14.77 -2.97
N LYS A 150 6.26 13.99 -1.93
CA LYS A 150 7.20 13.69 -0.83
C LYS A 150 7.54 12.21 -0.84
N GLY A 151 8.80 11.89 -1.08
CA GLY A 151 9.31 10.52 -1.12
C GLY A 151 10.15 10.17 0.10
N LYS A 152 9.93 8.99 0.67
CA LYS A 152 10.79 8.38 1.69
C LYS A 152 11.21 6.99 1.22
N ILE A 153 12.52 6.78 1.11
CA ILE A 153 13.11 5.51 0.68
C ILE A 153 13.92 4.94 1.84
N GLN A 154 13.76 3.65 2.11
CA GLN A 154 14.48 2.92 3.13
C GLN A 154 15.02 1.61 2.54
N VAL A 155 16.33 1.43 2.63
CA VAL A 155 17.02 0.24 2.18
C VAL A 155 17.66 -0.43 3.39
N SER A 156 17.50 -1.74 3.50
CA SER A 156 18.17 -2.54 4.52
C SER A 156 18.82 -3.73 3.86
N CYS A 157 20.09 -3.98 4.16
CA CYS A 157 20.87 -5.09 3.66
C CYS A 157 21.56 -5.75 4.85
N PHE A 158 21.45 -7.07 4.95
CA PHE A 158 22.16 -7.89 5.92
C PHE A 158 22.93 -8.98 5.16
N THR A 159 24.22 -9.05 5.48
CA THR A 159 25.20 -10.04 4.97
C THR A 159 25.67 -10.92 6.11
#